data_AF-A0A0S7CXM0-F1
#
_entry.id   AF-A0A0S7CXM0-F1
#
_cell.length_a   1.000
_cell.length_b   1.000
_cell.length_c   1.000
_cell.angle_alpha   90.00
_cell.angle_beta   90.00
_cell.angle_gamma   90.00
#
_symmetry.space_group_name_H-M   'P 1'
#
loop_
_entity.id
_entity.type
_entity.pdbx_description
1 polymer ?
#
loop_
_entity_poly.entity_id
_entity_poly.type
_entity_poly.pdbx_seq_one_letter_code
_entity_poly.pdbx_strand_id
1 'polypeptide(L)'
;MRAGTQIVTVALEKEQSALLAEKIDEILDQLITVEGNPFSVPTGTPVELVDNDQLESVEEQFRTGAMSLGWDPTTAQIVLEAFPITDADADADDNDNDEDSANETEMLLVRMPVGTARAFAKRTREIVGAGRPTCPLCGYPIDADGHICTLPEV
;
A
#
# COMPACT_ATOMS: atom_id res chain seq x y z
N MET A 1 -3.04 5.19 -6.72
CA MET A 1 -3.30 4.43 -7.97
C MET A 1 -3.81 5.41 -9.03
N ARG A 2 -3.42 5.24 -10.30
CA ARG A 2 -3.98 6.04 -11.41
C ARG A 2 -5.06 5.25 -12.15
N ALA A 3 -6.27 5.79 -12.23
CA ALA A 3 -7.37 5.29 -13.05
C ALA A 3 -7.60 6.26 -14.22
N GLY A 4 -6.93 6.02 -15.36
CA GLY A 4 -6.94 6.96 -16.48
C GLY A 4 -6.26 8.29 -16.10
N THR A 5 -7.02 9.40 -16.10
CA THR A 5 -6.51 10.73 -15.70
C THR A 5 -6.71 11.05 -14.21
N GLN A 6 -7.37 10.17 -13.46
CA GLN A 6 -7.69 10.40 -12.06
C GLN A 6 -6.70 9.66 -11.16
N ILE A 7 -6.26 10.35 -10.11
CA ILE A 7 -5.41 9.78 -9.07
C ILE A 7 -6.30 9.52 -7.86
N VAL A 8 -6.36 8.26 -7.45
CA VAL A 8 -7.03 7.84 -6.22
C VAL A 8 -5.96 7.46 -5.21
N THR A 9 -6.04 8.05 -4.03
CA THR A 9 -5.09 7.86 -2.94
C THR A 9 -5.85 7.46 -1.69
N VAL A 10 -5.39 6.39 -1.07
CA VAL A 10 -5.89 5.89 0.21
C VAL A 10 -4.72 5.80 1.16
N ALA A 11 -4.95 6.08 2.45
CA ALA A 11 -3.94 5.88 3.46
C ALA A 11 -3.92 4.44 3.94
N LEU A 12 -2.73 3.88 4.08
CA LEU A 12 -2.48 2.58 4.71
C LEU A 12 -1.53 2.78 5.88
N GLU A 13 -1.75 2.03 6.94
CA GLU A 13 -0.76 1.93 8.01
C GLU A 13 0.51 1.25 7.51
N LYS A 14 1.61 1.50 8.21
CA LYS A 14 2.91 0.94 7.84
C LYS A 14 2.89 -0.60 7.89
N GLU A 15 2.25 -1.17 8.90
CA GLU A 15 2.12 -2.62 9.08
C GLU A 15 1.23 -3.24 8.00
N GLN A 16 0.10 -2.60 7.67
CA GLN A 16 -0.77 -3.02 6.55
C GLN A 16 0.00 -3.00 5.22
N SER A 17 0.77 -1.95 4.96
CA SER A 17 1.59 -1.83 3.74
C SER A 17 2.66 -2.92 3.66
N ALA A 18 3.31 -3.23 4.78
CA ALA A 18 4.30 -4.31 4.87
C ALA A 18 3.67 -5.67 4.58
N LEU A 19 2.56 -5.98 5.26
CA LEU A 19 1.83 -7.23 5.11
C LEU A 19 1.28 -7.41 3.70
N LEU A 20 0.73 -6.34 3.11
CA LEU A 20 0.24 -6.37 1.72
C LEU A 20 1.35 -6.78 0.75
N ALA A 21 2.52 -6.17 0.86
CA ALA A 21 3.64 -6.46 -0.03
C ALA A 21 4.13 -7.91 0.13
N GLU A 22 4.21 -8.41 1.37
CA GLU A 22 4.54 -9.81 1.66
C GLU A 22 3.52 -10.78 1.03
N LYS A 23 2.22 -10.55 1.28
CA LYS A 23 1.15 -11.43 0.77
C LYS A 23 1.08 -11.45 -0.75
N ILE A 24 1.36 -10.33 -1.42
CA ILE A 24 1.47 -10.29 -2.89
C ILE A 24 2.62 -11.19 -3.36
N ASP A 25 3.81 -11.07 -2.78
CA ASP A 25 4.95 -11.91 -3.17
C ASP A 25 4.66 -13.40 -2.91
N GLU A 26 4.06 -13.74 -1.76
CA GLU A 26 3.66 -15.11 -1.46
C GLU A 26 2.70 -15.70 -2.51
N ILE A 27 1.68 -14.94 -2.92
CA ILE A 27 0.74 -15.38 -3.95
C ILE A 27 1.48 -15.59 -5.28
N LEU A 28 2.29 -14.62 -5.70
CA LEU A 28 3.03 -14.71 -6.97
C LEU A 28 4.03 -15.88 -6.97
N ASP A 29 4.68 -16.14 -5.85
CA ASP A 29 5.65 -17.23 -5.74
C ASP A 29 4.96 -18.61 -5.73
N GLN A 30 3.79 -18.73 -5.09
CA GLN A 30 2.95 -19.91 -5.21
C GLN A 30 2.52 -20.16 -6.66
N LEU A 31 2.14 -19.11 -7.40
CA LEU A 31 1.75 -19.23 -8.82
C LEU A 31 2.89 -19.74 -9.70
N ILE A 32 4.16 -19.44 -9.38
CA ILE A 32 5.33 -19.97 -10.10
C ILE A 32 5.42 -21.49 -9.96
N THR A 33 5.03 -22.03 -8.80
CA THR A 33 5.10 -23.48 -8.52
C THR A 33 3.99 -24.29 -9.17
N VAL A 34 2.93 -23.65 -9.68
CA VAL A 34 1.80 -24.34 -10.31
C VAL A 34 2.24 -24.90 -11.66
N GLU A 35 2.28 -26.24 -11.77
CA GLU A 35 2.61 -26.93 -13.02
C GLU A 35 1.62 -26.55 -14.13
N GLY A 36 2.15 -26.19 -15.30
CA GLY A 36 1.33 -25.81 -16.45
C GLY A 36 0.68 -24.43 -16.33
N ASN A 37 1.11 -23.58 -15.38
CA ASN A 37 0.66 -22.19 -15.30
C ASN A 37 0.92 -21.46 -16.64
N PRO A 38 -0.13 -21.04 -17.37
CA PRO A 38 0.02 -20.35 -18.64
C PRO A 38 0.55 -18.91 -18.47
N PHE A 39 0.56 -18.39 -17.24
CA PHE A 39 0.94 -17.02 -16.93
C PHE A 39 2.44 -16.94 -16.65
N SER A 40 3.12 -16.03 -17.37
CA SER A 40 4.53 -15.73 -17.13
C SER A 40 4.69 -14.85 -15.90
N VAL A 41 4.71 -15.46 -14.72
CA VAL A 41 4.96 -14.77 -13.46
C VAL A 41 6.47 -14.48 -13.33
N PRO A 42 6.89 -13.21 -13.24
CA PRO A 42 8.31 -12.89 -13.17
C PRO A 42 8.86 -13.19 -11.76
N THR A 43 10.09 -13.70 -11.68
CA THR A 43 10.79 -13.98 -10.41
C THR A 43 11.34 -12.72 -9.74
N GLY A 44 11.31 -11.58 -10.42
CA GLY A 44 11.74 -10.29 -9.91
C GLY A 44 11.05 -9.15 -10.66
N THR A 45 11.24 -7.92 -10.22
CA THR A 45 10.65 -6.74 -10.86
C THR A 45 11.19 -6.56 -12.28
N PRO A 46 10.34 -6.60 -13.32
CA PRO A 46 10.76 -6.27 -14.69
C PRO A 46 11.33 -4.86 -14.75
N VAL A 47 12.42 -4.66 -15.50
CA VAL A 47 13.13 -3.36 -15.57
C VAL A 47 12.22 -2.22 -16.03
N GLU A 48 11.29 -2.50 -16.94
CA GLU A 48 10.34 -1.54 -17.49
C GLU A 48 9.26 -1.11 -16.48
N LEU A 49 9.11 -1.85 -15.38
CA LEU A 49 8.14 -1.59 -14.31
C LEU A 49 8.82 -1.07 -13.03
N VAL A 50 10.13 -0.82 -13.07
CA VAL A 50 10.83 -0.16 -11.96
C VAL A 50 10.40 1.31 -11.95
N ASP A 51 9.62 1.67 -10.93
CA ASP A 51 9.17 3.03 -10.70
C ASP A 51 9.86 3.54 -9.43
N ASN A 52 10.82 4.45 -9.60
CA ASN A 52 11.53 5.13 -8.51
C ASN A 52 11.30 6.65 -8.55
N ASP A 53 10.37 7.12 -9.38
CA ASP A 53 10.11 8.53 -9.53
C ASP A 53 9.46 9.10 -8.27
N GLN A 54 9.69 10.39 -8.01
CA GLN A 54 9.05 11.08 -6.89
C GLN A 54 7.54 11.06 -7.04
N LEU A 55 6.83 10.83 -5.94
CA LEU A 55 5.39 10.94 -5.90
C LEU A 55 4.99 12.42 -6.00
N GLU A 56 3.95 12.70 -6.78
CA GLU A 56 3.28 14.00 -6.75
C GLU A 56 2.50 14.18 -5.43
N SER A 57 2.17 15.42 -5.10
CA SER A 57 1.29 15.70 -3.96
C SER A 57 -0.07 15.06 -4.19
N VAL A 58 -0.55 14.31 -3.20
CA VAL A 58 -1.81 13.57 -3.25
C VAL A 58 -2.72 14.00 -2.11
N GLU A 59 -4.03 13.96 -2.37
CA GLU A 59 -5.07 14.13 -1.37
C GLU A 59 -5.63 12.75 -0.99
N GLU A 60 -5.67 12.46 0.31
CA GLU A 60 -6.23 11.21 0.84
C GLU A 60 -7.75 11.21 0.70
N GLN A 61 -8.31 10.16 0.11
CA GLN A 61 -9.76 9.96 0.05
C GLN A 61 -10.30 9.34 1.34
N PHE A 62 -9.64 8.28 1.81
CA PHE A 62 -9.97 7.64 3.07
C PHE A 62 -8.76 6.88 3.65
N ARG A 63 -8.85 6.58 4.95
CA ARG A 63 -7.94 5.66 5.65
C ARG A 63 -8.45 4.23 5.56
N THR A 64 -7.58 3.33 5.14
CA THR A 64 -7.93 1.92 4.92
C THR A 64 -8.06 1.17 6.24
N GLY A 65 -9.20 0.54 6.46
CA GLY A 65 -9.44 -0.42 7.53
C GLY A 65 -9.23 -1.84 7.04
N ALA A 66 -10.31 -2.53 6.69
CA ALA A 66 -10.24 -3.89 6.17
C ALA A 66 -9.68 -3.95 4.74
N MET A 67 -8.93 -5.02 4.45
CA MET A 67 -8.38 -5.28 3.12
C MET A 67 -8.56 -6.75 2.72
N SER A 68 -8.88 -6.98 1.45
CA SER A 68 -8.88 -8.30 0.83
C SER A 68 -7.81 -8.35 -0.25
N LEU A 69 -7.17 -9.51 -0.40
CA LEU A 69 -6.20 -9.76 -1.46
C LEU A 69 -6.46 -11.14 -2.07
N GLY A 70 -6.51 -11.21 -3.39
CA GLY A 70 -6.79 -12.43 -4.12
C GLY A 70 -6.11 -12.50 -5.48
N TRP A 71 -6.21 -13.67 -6.11
CA TRP A 71 -5.77 -13.94 -7.46
C TRP A 71 -6.96 -14.31 -8.34
N ASP A 72 -7.11 -13.62 -9.48
CA ASP A 72 -8.08 -13.94 -10.50
C ASP A 72 -7.40 -14.71 -11.66
N PRO A 73 -7.60 -16.03 -11.77
CA PRO A 73 -7.00 -16.83 -12.84
C PRO A 73 -7.64 -16.57 -14.21
N THR A 74 -8.82 -15.93 -14.27
CA THR A 74 -9.49 -15.65 -15.55
C THR A 74 -8.85 -14.47 -16.28
N THR A 75 -8.32 -13.51 -15.52
CA THR A 75 -7.69 -12.29 -16.04
C THR A 75 -6.19 -12.22 -15.77
N ALA A 76 -5.64 -13.18 -15.03
CA ALA A 76 -4.24 -13.22 -14.62
C ALA A 76 -3.81 -12.01 -13.76
N GLN A 77 -4.67 -11.61 -12.82
CA GLN A 77 -4.49 -10.39 -12.04
C GLN A 77 -4.58 -10.65 -10.54
N ILE A 78 -3.73 -9.96 -9.79
CA ILE A 78 -3.92 -9.75 -8.37
C ILE A 78 -5.06 -8.75 -8.19
N VAL A 79 -6.00 -9.09 -7.32
CA VAL A 79 -7.15 -8.26 -6.96
C VAL A 79 -6.98 -7.82 -5.51
N LEU A 80 -6.97 -6.52 -5.29
CA LEU A 80 -6.92 -5.90 -3.96
C LEU A 80 -8.19 -5.10 -3.75
N GLU A 81 -8.88 -5.36 -2.66
CA GLU A 81 -10.03 -4.59 -2.19
C GLU A 81 -9.64 -3.91 -0.89
N ALA A 82 -9.83 -2.59 -0.81
CA ALA A 82 -9.55 -1.80 0.37
C ALA A 82 -10.82 -1.03 0.77
N PHE A 83 -11.20 -1.17 2.03
CA PHE A 83 -12.39 -0.57 2.61
C PHE A 83 -11.96 0.54 3.59
N PRO A 84 -12.73 1.62 3.70
CA PRO A 84 -12.49 2.66 4.70
C PRO A 84 -12.64 2.06 6.09
N ILE A 85 -11.91 2.63 7.04
CA ILE A 85 -12.18 2.41 8.45
C ILE A 85 -13.59 2.92 8.76
N THR A 86 -14.38 2.13 9.48
CA THR A 86 -15.72 2.54 9.92
C THR A 86 -15.61 3.17 11.31
N ASP A 87 -16.53 4.05 11.70
CA ASP A 87 -16.53 4.68 13.04
C ASP A 87 -16.50 3.63 14.18
N ALA A 88 -16.98 2.42 13.94
CA ALA A 88 -16.90 1.30 14.88
C ALA A 88 -15.46 0.78 15.14
N ASP A 89 -14.51 1.03 14.24
CA ASP A 89 -13.09 0.70 14.39
C ASP A 89 -12.25 1.90 14.88
N ALA A 90 -12.81 3.12 14.86
CA ALA A 90 -12.13 4.35 15.23
C ALA A 90 -12.24 4.67 16.73
N ASP A 91 -13.29 4.20 17.41
CA ASP A 91 -13.60 4.59 18.78
C ASP A 91 -13.80 3.42 19.75
N ALA A 92 -12.77 3.16 20.55
CA ALA A 92 -12.94 2.67 21.92
C ALA A 92 -13.11 3.83 22.93
N ASP A 93 -13.25 5.08 22.49
CA ASP A 93 -13.39 6.23 23.41
C ASP A 93 -14.19 7.43 22.89
N ASP A 94 -15.17 7.26 21.99
CA ASP A 94 -16.25 8.23 21.89
C ASP A 94 -17.56 7.61 21.39
N ASN A 95 -18.64 7.86 22.13
CA ASN A 95 -19.99 7.49 21.72
C ASN A 95 -20.56 8.68 20.95
N ASP A 96 -20.76 8.54 19.64
CA ASP A 96 -21.91 9.20 19.03
C ASP A 96 -22.51 8.34 17.91
N ASN A 97 -23.82 8.22 18.00
CA ASN A 97 -24.69 7.35 17.22
C ASN A 97 -25.27 8.19 16.09
N ASP A 98 -24.98 7.87 14.82
CA ASP A 98 -25.76 8.39 13.69
C ASP A 98 -26.04 7.27 12.67
N GLU A 99 -27.24 6.70 12.81
CA GLU A 99 -27.92 5.91 11.79
C GLU A 99 -28.55 6.89 10.79
N ASP A 100 -28.00 7.02 9.57
CA ASP A 100 -28.73 7.02 8.28
C ASP A 100 -27.81 7.50 7.12
N SER A 101 -27.24 6.55 6.39
CA SER A 101 -27.12 6.69 4.95
C SER A 101 -27.01 5.32 4.32
N ALA A 102 -27.80 5.09 3.29
CA ALA A 102 -27.57 4.06 2.29
C ALA A 102 -26.26 4.37 1.52
N ASN A 103 -25.14 4.41 2.24
CA ASN A 103 -23.81 4.69 1.70
C ASN A 103 -23.41 3.47 0.89
N GLU A 104 -23.33 3.68 -0.43
CA GLU A 104 -22.48 2.88 -1.30
C GLU A 104 -21.16 2.69 -0.54
N THR A 105 -20.85 1.48 -0.08
CA THR A 105 -19.64 1.24 0.71
C THR A 105 -18.46 1.68 -0.14
N GLU A 106 -17.89 2.84 0.19
CA GLU A 106 -16.76 3.40 -0.54
C GLU A 106 -15.66 2.34 -0.51
N MET A 107 -15.20 1.89 -1.67
CA MET A 107 -14.26 0.78 -1.75
C MET A 107 -13.32 1.01 -2.91
N LEU A 108 -12.03 0.86 -2.65
CA LEU A 108 -11.01 0.86 -3.68
C LEU A 108 -10.79 -0.57 -4.17
N LEU A 109 -11.07 -0.80 -5.46
CA LEU A 109 -10.78 -2.06 -6.16
C LEU A 109 -9.60 -1.87 -7.10
N VAL A 110 -8.52 -2.60 -6.84
CA VAL A 110 -7.28 -2.56 -7.60
C VAL A 110 -7.07 -3.90 -8.30
N ARG A 111 -6.87 -3.87 -9.62
CA ARG A 111 -6.49 -5.05 -10.41
C ARG A 111 -5.11 -4.83 -11.02
N MET A 112 -4.17 -5.72 -10.71
CA MET A 112 -2.77 -5.60 -11.14
C MET A 112 -2.30 -6.85 -11.86
N PRO A 113 -1.75 -6.75 -13.08
CA PRO A 113 -1.03 -7.85 -13.70
C PRO A 113 0.17 -8.29 -12.85
N VAL A 114 0.58 -9.55 -13.00
CA VAL A 114 1.65 -10.17 -12.19
C VAL A 114 2.97 -9.38 -12.16
N GLY A 115 3.36 -8.75 -13.27
CA GLY A 115 4.56 -7.90 -13.32
C GLY A 115 4.42 -6.62 -12.50
N THR A 116 3.27 -5.95 -12.60
CA THR A 116 2.97 -4.73 -11.83
C THR A 116 2.84 -5.04 -10.34
N ALA A 117 2.20 -6.15 -9.99
CA ALA A 117 2.11 -6.61 -8.61
C ALA A 117 3.50 -6.89 -8.00
N ARG A 118 4.40 -7.52 -8.77
CA ARG A 118 5.80 -7.74 -8.35
C ARG A 118 6.56 -6.42 -8.15
N ALA A 119 6.38 -5.46 -9.05
CA ALA A 119 6.98 -4.14 -8.94
C ALA A 119 6.48 -3.38 -7.70
N PHE A 120 5.16 -3.40 -7.49
CA PHE A 120 4.50 -2.80 -6.34
C PHE A 120 5.01 -3.40 -5.03
N ALA A 121 5.00 -4.72 -4.89
CA ALA A 121 5.46 -5.39 -3.67
C ALA A 121 6.92 -5.03 -3.33
N LYS A 122 7.82 -5.05 -4.33
CA LYS A 122 9.22 -4.67 -4.13
C LYS A 122 9.34 -3.22 -3.63
N ARG A 123 8.72 -2.26 -4.33
CA ARG A 123 8.81 -0.83 -3.98
C ARG A 123 8.21 -0.55 -2.61
N THR A 124 7.06 -1.16 -2.30
CA THR A 124 6.42 -1.01 -0.99
C THR A 124 7.32 -1.51 0.13
N ARG A 125 8.00 -2.65 -0.03
CA ARG A 125 8.99 -3.15 0.94
C ARG A 125 10.18 -2.19 1.11
N GLU A 126 10.69 -1.62 0.03
CA GLU A 126 11.77 -0.64 0.07
C GLU A 126 11.36 0.63 0.83
N ILE A 127 10.15 1.15 0.58
CA ILE A 127 9.60 2.34 1.26
C ILE A 127 9.35 2.06 2.75
N VAL A 128 8.68 0.95 3.07
CA VAL A 128 8.41 0.54 4.46
C VAL A 128 9.72 0.33 5.22
N GLY A 129 10.71 -0.30 4.58
CA GLY A 129 12.01 -0.63 5.14
C GLY A 129 12.96 0.55 5.30
N ALA A 130 12.84 1.59 4.46
CA ALA A 130 13.65 2.80 4.55
C ALA A 130 13.45 3.54 5.88
N GLY A 131 12.31 3.34 6.55
CA GLY A 131 12.01 3.98 7.82
C GLY A 131 11.92 5.50 7.69
N ARG A 132 12.02 6.20 8.82
CA ARG A 132 12.06 7.66 8.80
C ARG A 132 13.45 8.13 8.34
N PRO A 133 13.54 9.16 7.49
CA PRO A 133 14.83 9.73 7.10
C PRO A 133 15.59 10.20 8.35
N THR A 134 16.91 10.07 8.38
CA THR A 134 17.73 10.47 9.52
C THR A 134 18.20 11.93 9.38
N CYS A 135 18.22 12.71 10.49
CA CYS A 135 18.76 14.08 10.51
C CYS A 135 20.25 13.98 10.13
N PRO A 136 20.71 14.66 9.06
CA PRO A 136 22.11 14.60 8.64
C PRO A 136 23.08 15.21 9.67
N LEU A 137 22.56 15.93 10.67
CA LEU A 137 23.34 16.56 11.73
C LEU A 137 23.53 15.66 12.96
N CYS A 138 22.47 15.01 13.45
CA CYS A 138 22.52 14.21 14.70
C CYS A 138 22.34 12.70 14.50
N GLY A 139 21.93 12.26 13.30
CA GLY A 139 21.67 10.85 13.00
C GLY A 139 20.34 10.29 13.52
N TYR A 140 19.56 11.06 14.28
CA TYR A 140 18.24 10.62 14.76
C TYR A 140 17.18 10.67 13.65
N PRO A 141 16.17 9.78 13.69
CA PRO A 141 15.07 9.81 12.73
C PRO A 141 14.27 11.12 12.80
N ILE A 142 13.85 11.63 11.64
CA ILE A 142 13.03 12.84 11.50
C ILE A 142 11.55 12.45 11.55
N ASP A 143 10.80 13.04 12.47
CA ASP A 143 9.34 12.87 12.58
C ASP A 143 8.59 13.64 11.48
N ALA A 144 7.30 13.32 11.27
CA ALA A 144 6.48 13.94 10.23
C ALA A 144 6.31 15.46 10.41
N ASP A 145 6.24 15.93 11.66
CA ASP A 145 6.18 17.35 12.03
C ASP A 145 7.53 18.07 11.93
N GLY A 146 8.58 17.37 11.46
CA GLY A 146 9.95 17.84 11.38
C GLY A 146 10.79 17.43 12.57
N HIS A 147 12.07 17.76 12.51
CA HIS A 147 13.04 17.44 13.57
C HIS A 147 13.84 18.68 13.95
N ILE A 148 13.79 19.04 15.24
CA ILE A 148 14.61 20.12 15.79
C ILE A 148 15.90 19.50 16.32
N CYS A 149 16.97 19.67 15.55
CA CYS A 149 18.28 19.10 15.83
C CYS A 149 18.98 19.99 16.92
N THR A 150 18.91 19.61 18.21
CA THR A 150 19.65 20.28 19.29
C THR A 150 21.07 19.70 19.39
N LEU A 151 22.01 20.24 18.60
CA LEU A 151 23.42 19.88 18.73
C LEU A 151 23.95 20.41 20.08
N PRO A 152 24.66 19.62 20.91
CA PRO A 152 25.35 20.16 22.06
C PRO A 152 26.44 21.14 21.60
N GLU A 153 26.51 22.30 22.23
CA GLU A 153 27.57 23.28 21.98
C GLU A 153 28.93 22.62 22.24
N VAL A 154 29.84 22.73 21.27
CA VAL A 154 31.23 22.23 21.34
C VAL A 154 32.07 22.98 22.35
#